data_AF-A0ABD1GM18-F1
#
_entry.id   AF-A0ABD1GM18-F1
#
_cell.length_a   1.000
_cell.length_b   1.000
_cell.length_c   1.000
_cell.angle_alpha   90.00
_cell.angle_beta   90.00
_cell.angle_gamma   90.00
#
_symmetry.space_group_name_H-M   'P 1'
#
loop_
_entity.id
_entity.type
_entity.pdbx_description
1 polymer ?
#
loop_
_entity_poly.entity_id
_entity_poly.type
_entity_poly.pdbx_seq_one_letter_code
_entity_poly.pdbx_strand_id
1 'polypeptide(L)'
;MGARLIQTKVVIQLADRSCINPVGVLENVIVKVHDFLYPADFHVIRMSEDVSAESSGVLLGRPFLRTAKTLIDVCEGTICLDYHGEKYTFSIDEAMKKPMDVENLHSVDVIAPLV
;
A
#
# COMPACT_ATOMS: atom_id res chain seq x y z
N MET A 1 19.93 -6.88 7.64
CA MET A 1 20.24 -5.71 6.79
C MET A 1 18.91 -5.01 6.51
N GLY A 2 18.78 -3.74 6.88
CA GLY A 2 17.51 -3.00 6.77
C GLY A 2 17.10 -2.73 5.33
N ALA A 3 15.80 -2.61 5.07
CA ALA A 3 15.31 -2.19 3.76
C ALA A 3 15.82 -0.76 3.48
N ARG A 4 16.50 -0.59 2.35
CA ARG A 4 17.15 0.68 1.99
C ARG A 4 16.27 1.42 1.00
N LEU A 5 15.97 2.68 1.29
CA LEU A 5 15.39 3.56 0.28
C LEU A 5 16.42 3.82 -0.82
N ILE A 6 16.02 3.53 -2.06
CA ILE A 6 16.83 3.78 -3.24
C ILE A 6 16.44 5.15 -3.79
N GLN A 7 17.43 5.95 -4.14
CA GLN A 7 17.19 7.27 -4.69
C GLN A 7 16.46 7.14 -6.03
N THR A 8 15.34 7.84 -6.17
CA THR A 8 14.53 7.86 -7.39
C THR A 8 14.53 9.25 -8.01
N LYS A 9 14.38 9.31 -9.34
CA LYS A 9 14.19 10.56 -10.09
C LYS A 9 12.73 10.81 -10.45
N VAL A 10 11.83 9.99 -9.92
CA VAL A 10 10.38 10.14 -10.12
C VAL A 10 9.90 11.39 -9.40
N VAL A 11 9.00 12.13 -10.05
CA VAL A 11 8.23 13.22 -9.45
C VAL A 11 6.77 12.79 -9.46
N ILE A 12 6.09 12.95 -8.32
CA ILE A 12 4.67 12.60 -8.19
C ILE A 12 3.88 13.90 -8.28
N GLN A 13 2.98 13.98 -9.26
CA GLN A 13 2.03 15.08 -9.37
C GLN A 13 0.71 14.69 -8.69
N LEU A 14 0.27 15.53 -7.76
CA LEU A 14 -1.01 15.36 -7.07
C LEU A 14 -2.17 15.93 -7.91
N ALA A 15 -3.41 15.65 -7.47
CA ALA A 15 -4.62 16.10 -8.17
C ALA A 15 -4.75 17.64 -8.22
N ASP A 16 -4.21 18.34 -7.23
CA ASP A 16 -4.12 19.81 -7.18
C ASP A 16 -2.97 20.37 -8.05
N ARG A 17 -2.28 19.48 -8.80
CA ARG A 17 -1.12 19.76 -9.66
C ARG A 17 0.16 20.12 -8.93
N SER A 18 0.16 20.12 -7.60
CA SER A 18 1.39 20.21 -6.82
C SER A 18 2.28 18.99 -7.12
N CYS A 19 3.59 19.18 -7.00
CA CYS A 19 4.58 18.15 -7.29
C CYS A 19 5.36 17.82 -6.03
N ILE A 20 5.51 16.52 -5.75
CA ILE A 20 6.26 16.02 -4.62
C ILE A 20 7.37 15.11 -5.11
N ASN A 21 8.57 15.32 -4.56
CA ASN A 21 9.70 14.42 -4.74
C ASN A 21 9.67 13.36 -3.64
N PRO A 22 9.56 12.07 -3.99
CA PRO A 22 9.69 10.99 -3.03
C PRO A 22 11.04 11.04 -2.33
N VAL A 23 11.07 10.62 -1.06
CA VAL A 23 12.30 10.39 -0.29
C VAL A 23 13.13 9.27 -0.94
N GLY A 24 12.45 8.28 -1.51
CA GLY A 24 13.05 7.19 -2.24
C GLY A 24 12.01 6.16 -2.67
N VAL A 25 12.49 5.07 -3.26
CA VAL A 25 11.71 3.88 -3.55
C VAL A 25 12.12 2.74 -2.63
N LEU A 26 11.14 2.01 -2.14
CA LEU A 26 11.29 0.76 -1.42
C LEU A 26 10.99 -0.37 -2.42
N GLU A 27 12.02 -1.11 -2.80
CA GLU A 27 11.91 -2.18 -3.82
C GLU A 27 11.78 -3.57 -3.18
N ASN A 28 11.15 -4.49 -3.90
CA ASN A 28 11.01 -5.91 -3.54
C ASN A 28 10.25 -6.13 -2.22
N VAL A 29 9.18 -5.38 -2.00
CA VAL A 29 8.33 -5.52 -0.80
C VAL A 29 7.30 -6.61 -1.04
N ILE A 30 7.15 -7.52 -0.06
CA ILE A 30 6.05 -8.47 -0.03
C ILE A 30 4.91 -7.87 0.80
N VAL A 31 3.76 -7.66 0.17
CA VAL A 31 2.55 -7.14 0.81
C VAL A 31 1.62 -8.31 1.11
N LYS A 32 1.32 -8.51 2.39
CA LYS A 32 0.31 -9.48 2.82
C LYS A 32 -1.06 -8.82 2.85
N VAL A 33 -2.01 -9.36 2.09
CA VAL A 33 -3.42 -8.97 2.15
C VAL A 33 -4.25 -10.23 2.39
N HIS A 34 -4.92 -10.29 3.55
CA HIS A 34 -5.47 -11.54 4.06
C HIS A 34 -4.38 -12.62 4.10
N ASP A 35 -4.52 -13.74 3.39
CA ASP A 35 -3.52 -14.81 3.30
C ASP A 35 -2.70 -14.77 2.00
N PHE A 36 -2.88 -13.75 1.17
CA PHE A 36 -2.19 -13.60 -0.11
C PHE A 36 -0.98 -12.69 0.00
N LEU A 37 0.09 -13.05 -0.73
CA LEU A 37 1.37 -12.33 -0.74
C LEU A 37 1.62 -11.77 -2.13
N TYR A 38 1.74 -10.44 -2.24
CA TYR A 38 1.95 -9.75 -3.51
C TYR A 38 3.29 -9.01 -3.51
N PRO A 39 4.15 -9.22 -4.52
CA PRO A 39 5.33 -8.39 -4.68
C PRO A 39 4.95 -6.99 -5.17
N ALA A 40 5.55 -5.97 -4.58
CA ALA A 40 5.31 -4.57 -4.92
C ALA A 40 6.50 -3.67 -4.59
N ASP A 41 6.60 -2.55 -5.28
CA ASP A 41 7.53 -1.46 -4.97
C ASP A 41 6.73 -0.22 -4.55
N PHE A 42 7.27 0.56 -3.61
CA PHE A 42 6.59 1.74 -3.07
C PHE A 42 7.45 2.98 -3.14
N HIS A 43 6.88 4.09 -3.62
CA HIS A 43 7.50 5.41 -3.49
C HIS A 43 7.15 5.96 -2.10
N VAL A 44 8.18 6.27 -1.31
CA VAL A 44 8.00 6.82 0.03
C VAL A 44 8.00 8.33 -0.05
N ILE A 45 6.92 8.95 0.40
CA ILE A 45 6.75 10.41 0.42
C ILE A 45 6.76 10.86 1.88
N ARG A 46 7.45 11.96 2.17
CA ARG A 46 7.36 12.63 3.48
C ARG A 46 6.23 13.65 3.41
N MET A 47 5.17 13.44 4.17
CA MET A 47 4.12 14.44 4.42
C MET A 47 4.58 15.43 5.50
N SER A 48 3.93 16.59 5.62
CA SER A 48 4.28 17.61 6.63
C SER A 48 4.19 17.04 8.05
N GLU A 49 4.95 17.63 8.98
CA GLU A 49 5.02 17.21 10.38
C GLU A 49 3.68 17.35 11.13
N ASP A 50 2.74 18.10 10.56
CA ASP A 50 1.36 18.25 11.06
C ASP A 50 0.50 17.00 10.84
N VAL A 51 0.96 16.07 9.99
CA VAL A 51 0.31 14.78 9.77
C VAL A 51 0.88 13.80 10.78
N SER A 52 0.06 13.38 11.74
CA SER A 52 0.48 12.41 12.76
C SER A 52 0.96 11.12 12.11
N ALA A 53 1.90 10.41 12.76
CA ALA A 53 2.31 9.06 12.32
C ALA A 53 1.08 8.14 12.11
N GLU A 54 0.01 8.38 12.87
CA GLU A 54 -1.28 7.68 12.83
C GLU A 54 -2.14 7.96 11.58
N SER A 55 -1.73 8.90 10.74
CA SER A 55 -2.35 9.17 9.43
C SER A 55 -1.46 8.74 8.25
N SER A 56 -0.43 7.92 8.51
CA SER A 56 0.40 7.31 7.47
C SER A 56 -0.37 6.20 6.74
N GLY A 57 -0.93 6.53 5.57
CA GLY A 57 -1.63 5.58 4.70
C GLY A 57 -0.77 5.04 3.56
N VAL A 58 -1.14 3.87 3.03
CA VAL A 58 -0.57 3.30 1.80
C VAL A 58 -1.51 3.57 0.63
N LEU A 59 -0.96 4.08 -0.48
CA LEU A 59 -1.71 4.24 -1.73
C LEU A 59 -1.38 3.08 -2.68
N LEU A 60 -2.35 2.20 -2.88
CA LEU A 60 -2.26 1.08 -3.81
C LEU A 60 -2.60 1.54 -5.22
N GLY A 61 -1.57 1.90 -5.99
CA GLY A 61 -1.72 2.32 -7.37
C GLY A 61 -2.16 1.19 -8.31
N ARG A 62 -2.50 1.56 -9.55
CA ARG A 62 -2.83 0.62 -10.63
C ARG A 62 -1.82 -0.52 -10.83
N PRO A 63 -0.49 -0.32 -10.69
CA PRO A 63 0.46 -1.43 -10.81
C PRO A 63 0.19 -2.54 -9.79
N PHE A 64 -0.02 -2.20 -8.52
CA PHE A 64 -0.33 -3.17 -7.48
C PHE A 64 -1.67 -3.87 -7.75
N LEU A 65 -2.71 -3.08 -8.06
CA LEU A 65 -4.04 -3.62 -8.37
C LEU A 65 -4.00 -4.58 -9.57
N ARG A 66 -3.13 -4.33 -10.54
CA ARG A 66 -2.91 -5.27 -11.66
C ARG A 66 -2.23 -6.55 -11.19
N THR A 67 -1.21 -6.48 -10.34
CA THR A 67 -0.54 -7.67 -9.78
C THR A 67 -1.52 -8.56 -9.02
N ALA A 68 -2.41 -7.95 -8.23
CA ALA A 68 -3.44 -8.66 -7.48
C ALA A 68 -4.72 -8.96 -8.29
N LYS A 69 -4.70 -8.70 -9.60
CA LYS A 69 -5.84 -8.88 -10.52
C LYS A 69 -7.16 -8.35 -9.95
N THR A 70 -7.07 -7.16 -9.34
CA THR A 70 -8.16 -6.61 -8.54
C THR A 70 -9.36 -6.23 -9.40
N LEU A 71 -10.56 -6.63 -8.94
CA LEU A 71 -11.84 -6.13 -9.43
C LEU A 71 -12.43 -5.22 -8.35
N ILE A 72 -12.71 -3.96 -8.71
CA ILE A 72 -13.36 -2.99 -7.83
C ILE A 72 -14.77 -2.78 -8.37
N ASP A 73 -15.76 -3.27 -7.63
CA ASP A 73 -17.16 -2.96 -7.90
C ASP A 73 -17.56 -1.76 -7.04
N VAL A 74 -17.68 -0.61 -7.69
CA VAL A 74 -18.01 0.66 -7.02
C VAL A 74 -19.49 0.70 -6.63
N CYS A 75 -20.37 0.05 -7.40
CA CYS A 75 -21.80 0.05 -7.12
C CYS A 75 -22.11 -0.81 -5.90
N GLU A 76 -21.50 -1.99 -5.83
CA GLU A 76 -21.69 -2.92 -4.71
C GLU A 76 -20.76 -2.62 -3.52
N GLY A 77 -19.80 -1.69 -3.67
CA GLY A 77 -18.86 -1.33 -2.61
C GLY A 77 -17.92 -2.48 -2.23
N THR A 78 -17.45 -3.26 -3.22
CA THR A 78 -16.59 -4.42 -2.97
C THR A 78 -15.27 -4.36 -3.72
N ILE A 79 -14.25 -4.95 -3.11
CA ILE A 79 -12.94 -5.16 -3.74
C ILE A 79 -12.62 -6.64 -3.69
N CYS A 80 -12.37 -7.23 -4.87
CA CYS A 80 -12.01 -8.62 -5.03
C CYS A 80 -10.57 -8.74 -5.53
N LEU A 81 -9.75 -9.53 -4.84
CA LEU A 81 -8.37 -9.87 -5.23
C LEU A 81 -8.34 -11.30 -5.76
N ASP A 82 -7.50 -11.57 -6.77
CA ASP A 82 -7.25 -12.92 -7.31
C ASP A 82 -5.79 -13.31 -7.13
N TYR A 83 -5.59 -14.43 -6.45
CA TYR A 83 -4.31 -15.06 -6.20
C TYR A 83 -4.32 -16.48 -6.76
N HIS A 84 -3.72 -16.67 -7.94
CA HIS A 84 -3.67 -17.97 -8.62
C HIS A 84 -5.04 -18.68 -8.77
N GLY A 85 -6.12 -17.90 -8.96
CA GLY A 85 -7.48 -18.42 -9.11
C GLY A 85 -8.27 -18.51 -7.79
N GLU A 86 -7.61 -18.38 -6.65
CA GLU A 86 -8.29 -18.13 -5.38
C GLU A 86 -8.69 -16.66 -5.30
N LYS A 87 -9.94 -16.41 -4.87
CA LYS A 87 -10.49 -15.06 -4.79
C LYS A 87 -10.85 -14.70 -3.37
N TYR A 88 -10.52 -13.47 -2.98
CA TYR A 88 -10.94 -12.90 -1.72
C TYR A 88 -11.61 -11.56 -1.96
N THR A 89 -12.84 -11.41 -1.46
CA THR A 89 -13.64 -10.20 -1.59
C THR A 89 -13.87 -9.60 -0.21
N PHE A 90 -13.61 -8.30 -0.07
CA PHE A 90 -13.96 -7.55 1.13
C PHE A 90 -14.89 -6.39 0.82
N SER A 91 -15.77 -6.09 1.78
CA SER A 91 -16.71 -4.96 1.73
C SER A 91 -16.00 -3.69 2.18
N ILE A 92 -16.15 -2.62 1.39
CA ILE A 92 -15.65 -1.28 1.73
C ILE A 92 -16.44 -0.73 2.93
N ASP A 93 -17.75 -0.96 2.97
CA ASP A 93 -18.61 -0.48 4.06
C ASP A 93 -18.22 -1.09 5.42
N GLU A 94 -17.84 -2.37 5.44
CA GLU A 94 -17.35 -3.01 6.66
C GLU A 94 -15.97 -2.49 7.06
N ALA A 95 -15.08 -2.28 6.08
CA ALA A 95 -13.75 -1.74 6.32
C ALA A 95 -13.80 -0.31 6.90
N MET A 96 -14.75 0.51 6.46
CA MET A 96 -14.91 1.89 6.92
C MET A 96 -15.61 2.03 8.28
N LYS A 97 -16.34 1.00 8.74
CA LYS A 97 -17.02 1.00 10.05
C LYS A 97 -16.05 0.81 11.22
N LYS A 98 -14.90 0.18 10.98
CA LYS A 98 -13.87 0.08 12.00
C LYS A 98 -13.15 1.43 12.06
N PRO A 99 -12.98 2.04 13.26
CA PRO A 99 -11.93 3.05 13.40
C PRO A 99 -10.62 2.42 12.91
N MET A 100 -9.74 3.20 12.27
CA MET A 100 -8.39 2.69 12.00
C MET A 100 -7.85 2.20 13.35
N ASP A 101 -7.72 0.88 13.51
CA ASP A 101 -7.10 0.29 14.70
C ASP A 101 -5.62 0.67 14.63
N VAL A 102 -5.33 1.86 15.14
CA VAL A 102 -3.99 2.45 15.24
C VAL A 102 -3.07 1.61 16.13
N GLU A 103 -3.63 0.70 16.95
CA GLU A 103 -2.88 -0.33 17.68
C GLU A 103 -2.20 -1.36 16.76
N ASN A 104 -2.68 -1.51 15.51
CA ASN A 104 -2.09 -2.37 14.48
C ASN A 104 -1.52 -1.58 13.31
N LEU A 105 -1.21 -0.28 13.48
CA LEU A 105 -0.34 0.45 12.56
C LEU A 105 1.09 -0.07 12.73
N HIS A 106 1.33 -1.28 12.24
CA HIS A 106 2.63 -1.89 12.27
C HIS A 106 3.55 -1.08 11.38
N SER A 107 4.62 -0.55 11.98
CA SER A 107 5.80 -0.13 11.23
C SER A 107 6.20 -1.25 10.26
N VAL A 108 6.62 -0.89 9.06
CA VAL A 108 7.29 -1.84 8.16
C VAL A 108 8.58 -2.27 8.85
N ASP A 109 8.56 -3.46 9.43
CA ASP A 109 9.75 -4.08 10.01
C ASP A 109 10.26 -5.19 9.07
N VAL A 110 11.57 -5.33 9.03
CA VAL A 110 12.26 -6.16 8.04
C VAL A 110 12.17 -7.62 8.47
N ILE A 111 11.38 -8.42 7.75
CA ILE A 111 11.38 -9.86 7.93
C ILE A 111 12.66 -10.42 7.32
N ALA A 112 13.44 -11.15 8.12
CA ALA A 112 14.72 -11.71 7.70
C ALA A 112 14.56 -12.63 6.47
N PRO A 113 15.59 -12.75 5.60
CA PRO A 113 15.52 -13.61 4.42
C PRO A 113 15.35 -15.07 4.81
N LEU A 114 14.57 -15.81 4.03
CA LEU A 114 14.62 -17.27 4.02
C LEU A 114 16.01 -17.66 3.50
N VAL A 115 16.84 -18.19 4.40
CA VAL A 115 18.14 -18.80 4.10
C VAL A 115 17.95 -20.06 3.28
#